data_AF-A0A956DUW8-F1
#
_entry.id   AF-A0A956DUW8-F1
#
_cell.length_a   1.000
_cell.length_b   1.000
_cell.length_c   1.000
_cell.angle_alpha   90.00
_cell.angle_beta   90.00
_cell.angle_gamma   90.00
#
_symmetry.space_group_name_H-M   'P 1'
#
loop_
_entity.id
_entity.type
_entity.pdbx_description
1 polymer ?
#
loop_
_entity_poly.entity_id
_entity_poly.type
_entity_poly.pdbx_seq_one_letter_code
_entity_poly.pdbx_strand_id
1 'polypeptide(L)'
;MLRRYTFLGAGALAAFTFGGREARAQDAPDVALNQYEHPMAGDAFFGVPSPAIGGHLEPRALITFDYAKDPLVLVDADGNDVATPVTSQMYLHFGASFALWDRLMISLDFPLAINQTGEDSILNGAVLQGASGVAPGDLRIGLRGRIFGGYWDPFQIGVGGYLYVPTGGSDSYASDGKFYGQPHLLIGGRAPYFVYSLKAGAFIRGADNPHNFTYGVGVATSLLDDTLMIGPELLGSVNLNSVDLVEGAIERKGTVNTELHLGVQYRLFDVLGLGVAGGPGLSNGVGTPQYRILARLTYDPRPPKEEEPKDTDGDGIMDAQDACPKVPGIPSNDPAKHGCPPPADTDGDGILDEVDACPEVKGVPNDDPEKHGCPPPGDRDGDGIVDEQDACPDTPGVGSDDPAKNGCPPDRDGDG
;
A
#
# COMPACT_ATOMS: atom_id res chain seq x y z
N MET A 1 30.85 8.72 19.36
CA MET A 1 31.19 9.58 18.19
C MET A 1 29.90 9.92 17.46
N LEU A 2 29.31 11.10 17.73
CA LEU A 2 28.13 11.59 17.01
C LEU A 2 28.57 12.25 15.70
N ARG A 3 28.10 11.74 14.56
CA ARG A 3 28.26 12.41 13.26
C ARG A 3 26.96 13.14 12.92
N ARG A 4 26.97 14.46 13.06
CA ARG A 4 25.94 15.35 12.50
C ARG A 4 26.15 15.43 10.99
N TYR A 5 25.14 15.04 10.21
CA TYR A 5 25.05 15.37 8.79
C TYR A 5 24.26 16.67 8.66
N THR A 6 24.96 17.74 8.27
CA THR A 6 24.36 19.03 7.91
C THR A 6 23.99 18.97 6.43
N PHE A 7 22.71 18.83 6.12
CA PHE A 7 22.21 19.03 4.75
C PHE A 7 22.08 20.54 4.50
N LEU A 8 22.98 21.10 3.68
CA LEU A 8 22.79 22.42 3.06
C LEU A 8 21.84 22.26 1.88
N GLY A 9 20.57 22.60 2.08
CA GLY A 9 19.61 22.81 0.99
C GLY A 9 19.87 24.16 0.33
N ALA A 10 20.48 24.14 -0.86
CA ALA A 10 20.49 25.29 -1.76
C ALA A 10 19.25 25.21 -2.67
N GLY A 11 18.14 25.80 -2.23
CA GLY A 11 16.96 26.02 -3.06
C GLY A 11 17.26 27.09 -4.10
N ALA A 12 17.47 26.68 -5.36
CA ALA A 12 17.46 27.59 -6.49
C ALA A 12 16.00 27.85 -6.88
N LEU A 13 15.39 28.87 -6.28
CA LEU A 13 14.11 29.41 -6.74
C LEU A 13 14.38 30.20 -8.02
N ALA A 14 14.22 29.57 -9.19
CA ALA A 14 14.25 30.28 -10.46
C ALA A 14 12.98 31.14 -10.56
N ALA A 15 13.10 32.43 -10.23
CA ALA A 15 12.06 33.42 -10.47
C ALA A 15 11.93 33.64 -11.98
N PHE A 16 11.00 32.93 -12.63
CA PHE A 16 10.56 33.26 -13.98
C PHE A 16 9.76 34.57 -13.92
N THR A 17 10.41 35.67 -14.32
CA THR A 17 9.74 36.93 -14.57
C THR A 17 9.02 36.81 -15.92
N PHE A 18 7.70 36.56 -15.87
CA PHE A 18 6.87 36.67 -17.06
C PHE A 18 6.70 38.17 -17.38
N GLY A 19 7.27 38.59 -18.50
CA GLY A 19 7.09 39.94 -19.04
C GLY A 19 5.62 40.25 -19.28
N GLY A 20 5.21 41.47 -18.98
CA GLY A 20 3.84 41.95 -19.17
C GLY A 20 3.37 41.69 -20.60
N ARG A 21 2.22 41.02 -20.73
CA ARG A 21 1.57 40.80 -22.02
C ARG A 21 0.69 41.99 -22.37
N GLU A 22 0.81 42.43 -23.62
CA GLU A 22 -0.13 43.35 -24.25
C GLU A 22 -1.51 42.71 -24.29
N ALA A 23 -2.53 43.47 -23.89
CA ALA A 23 -3.93 43.08 -23.99
C ALA A 23 -4.29 42.87 -25.47
N ARG A 24 -4.47 41.62 -25.88
CA ARG A 24 -5.15 41.26 -27.12
C ARG A 24 -6.52 40.71 -26.76
N ALA A 25 -7.55 41.50 -27.04
CA ALA A 25 -8.93 41.05 -26.96
C ALA A 25 -9.21 40.08 -28.11
N GLN A 26 -9.58 38.83 -27.82
CA GLN A 26 -10.24 37.91 -28.77
C GLN A 26 -10.76 36.66 -28.05
N ASP A 27 -11.98 36.26 -28.41
CA ASP A 27 -12.91 35.36 -27.71
C ASP A 27 -12.52 33.86 -27.70
N ALA A 28 -11.35 33.51 -27.15
CA ALA A 28 -11.11 32.12 -26.77
C ALA A 28 -11.87 31.82 -25.47
N PRO A 29 -12.65 30.72 -25.38
CA PRO A 29 -13.36 30.39 -24.16
C PRO A 29 -12.36 30.07 -23.03
N ASP A 30 -12.61 30.59 -21.83
CA ASP A 30 -11.86 30.26 -20.60
C ASP A 30 -12.11 28.80 -20.21
N VAL A 31 -11.53 27.85 -20.94
CA VAL A 31 -11.72 26.41 -20.75
C VAL A 31 -10.41 25.65 -20.87
N ALA A 32 -10.04 24.93 -19.82
CA ALA A 32 -8.98 23.94 -19.85
C ALA A 32 -9.50 22.65 -20.51
N LEU A 33 -8.95 22.32 -21.69
CA LEU A 33 -9.31 21.09 -22.40
C LEU A 33 -8.59 19.86 -21.89
N ASN A 34 -7.43 20.02 -21.23
CA ASN A 34 -6.75 18.88 -20.66
C ASN A 34 -7.51 18.37 -19.42
N GLN A 35 -8.29 17.31 -19.60
CA GLN A 35 -9.02 16.64 -18.53
C GLN A 35 -8.20 15.52 -17.87
N TYR A 36 -7.01 15.20 -18.39
CA TYR A 36 -6.15 14.20 -17.78
C TYR A 36 -5.51 14.74 -16.52
N GLU A 37 -5.83 14.08 -15.41
CA GLU A 37 -5.24 14.34 -14.12
C GLU A 37 -4.35 13.17 -13.75
N HIS A 38 -3.04 13.35 -13.86
CA HIS A 38 -2.15 12.35 -13.30
C HIS A 38 -2.37 12.27 -11.76
N PRO A 39 -2.24 11.09 -11.15
CA PRO A 39 -2.28 10.96 -9.71
C PRO A 39 -0.97 11.45 -9.08
N MET A 40 -0.88 11.43 -7.75
CA MET A 40 0.32 11.91 -7.05
C MET A 40 1.50 10.97 -7.31
N ALA A 41 2.73 11.48 -7.23
CA ALA A 41 3.91 10.63 -7.31
C ALA A 41 3.83 9.59 -6.17
N GLY A 42 3.91 8.30 -6.50
CA GLY A 42 3.63 7.21 -5.57
C GLY A 42 2.43 6.33 -5.94
N ASP A 43 1.57 6.78 -6.85
CA ASP A 43 0.38 6.02 -7.24
C ASP A 43 0.66 4.96 -8.31
N ALA A 44 -0.02 3.82 -8.17
CA ALA A 44 0.12 2.64 -9.02
C ALA A 44 -0.49 2.79 -10.42
N PHE A 45 -1.32 3.80 -10.65
CA PHE A 45 -2.12 3.99 -11.86
C PHE A 45 -1.74 5.30 -12.56
N PHE A 46 -2.17 5.50 -13.80
CA PHE A 46 -1.86 6.67 -14.63
C PHE A 46 -2.87 7.80 -14.47
N GLY A 47 -4.15 7.50 -14.25
CA GLY A 47 -5.21 8.51 -14.05
C GLY A 47 -5.99 8.32 -12.75
N VAL A 48 -5.95 7.11 -12.16
CA VAL A 48 -6.76 6.80 -10.95
C VAL A 48 -5.92 6.90 -9.67
N PRO A 49 -6.10 7.91 -8.80
CA PRO A 49 -5.38 8.00 -7.53
C PRO A 49 -5.76 6.85 -6.58
N SER A 50 -4.87 6.50 -5.65
CA SER A 50 -5.11 5.44 -4.65
C SER A 50 -5.10 5.97 -3.21
N PRO A 51 -5.74 5.30 -2.23
CA PRO A 51 -5.63 5.67 -0.83
C PRO A 51 -4.22 5.46 -0.24
N ALA A 52 -3.38 4.67 -0.92
CA ALA A 52 -2.10 4.24 -0.39
C ALA A 52 -1.15 5.43 -0.16
N ILE A 53 -0.62 5.50 1.07
CA ILE A 53 0.45 6.40 1.46
C ILE A 53 1.44 5.57 2.26
N GLY A 54 2.70 5.59 1.85
CA GLY A 54 3.79 4.87 2.50
C GLY A 54 4.99 5.78 2.70
N GLY A 55 5.68 5.59 3.82
CA GLY A 55 6.83 6.37 4.24
C GLY A 55 6.51 7.57 5.14
N HIS A 56 7.54 8.07 5.81
CA HIS A 56 7.53 9.28 6.60
C HIS A 56 8.74 10.14 6.23
N LEU A 57 8.49 11.40 5.89
CA LEU A 57 9.48 12.31 5.29
C LEU A 57 10.03 11.79 3.95
N GLU A 58 9.15 11.15 3.17
CA GLU A 58 9.52 10.48 1.92
C GLU A 58 9.21 11.38 0.72
N PRO A 59 10.23 11.92 0.00
CA PRO A 59 10.02 12.68 -1.22
C PRO A 59 9.81 11.75 -2.41
N ARG A 60 8.91 12.15 -3.30
CA ARG A 60 8.61 11.44 -4.54
C ARG A 60 8.49 12.44 -5.67
N ALA A 61 8.80 12.02 -6.89
CA ALA A 61 8.71 12.86 -8.07
C ALA A 61 8.22 12.06 -9.26
N LEU A 62 7.60 12.74 -10.21
CA LEU A 62 7.19 12.14 -11.47
C LEU A 62 7.31 13.16 -12.61
N ILE A 63 7.59 12.64 -13.80
CA ILE A 63 7.40 13.33 -15.07
C ILE A 63 6.43 12.50 -15.90
N THR A 64 5.34 13.10 -16.39
CA THR A 64 4.41 12.42 -17.29
C THR A 64 4.27 13.20 -18.60
N PHE A 65 4.49 12.52 -19.71
CA PHE A 65 4.09 12.96 -21.03
C PHE A 65 2.64 12.53 -21.29
N ASP A 66 1.86 13.45 -21.83
CA ASP A 66 0.45 13.27 -22.14
C ASP A 66 0.17 13.79 -23.56
N TYR A 67 -0.33 12.93 -24.44
CA TYR A 67 -0.77 13.27 -25.78
C TYR A 67 -2.25 12.98 -25.97
N ALA A 68 -3.02 13.99 -26.36
CA ALA A 68 -4.43 13.91 -26.66
C ALA A 68 -4.70 14.29 -28.13
N LYS A 69 -5.44 13.45 -28.85
CA LYS A 69 -5.89 13.70 -30.23
C LYS A 69 -7.34 14.19 -30.24
N ASP A 70 -7.58 15.29 -30.93
CA ASP A 70 -8.89 15.91 -31.14
C ASP A 70 -9.71 16.06 -29.83
N PRO A 71 -9.15 16.67 -28.75
CA PRO A 71 -9.87 16.84 -27.48
C PRO A 71 -11.05 17.82 -27.55
N LEU A 72 -11.15 18.61 -28.63
CA LEU A 72 -12.29 19.48 -28.90
C LEU A 72 -12.70 19.38 -30.37
N VAL A 73 -13.78 18.65 -30.60
CA VAL A 73 -14.48 18.57 -31.89
C VAL A 73 -15.85 19.21 -31.72
N LEU A 74 -16.20 20.08 -32.66
CA LEU A 74 -17.50 20.73 -32.73
C LEU A 74 -18.35 19.98 -33.75
N VAL A 75 -19.58 19.66 -33.36
CA VAL A 75 -20.52 18.89 -34.17
C VAL A 75 -21.80 19.67 -34.40
N ASP A 76 -22.45 19.45 -35.55
CA ASP A 76 -23.73 20.05 -35.87
C ASP A 76 -24.93 19.41 -35.13
N ALA A 77 -26.15 19.79 -35.53
CA ALA A 77 -27.38 19.23 -34.99
C ALA A 77 -27.50 17.71 -35.26
N ASP A 78 -26.98 17.24 -36.39
CA ASP A 78 -27.03 15.87 -36.90
C ASP A 78 -25.86 15.01 -36.39
N GLY A 79 -24.88 15.61 -35.74
CA GLY A 79 -23.71 14.95 -35.16
C GLY A 79 -22.51 14.85 -36.11
N ASN A 80 -22.49 15.59 -37.21
CA ASN A 80 -21.33 15.66 -38.10
C ASN A 80 -20.32 16.68 -37.60
N ASP A 81 -19.03 16.35 -37.73
CA ASP A 81 -17.94 17.26 -37.40
C ASP A 81 -17.96 18.50 -38.30
N VAL A 82 -18.00 19.68 -37.68
CA VAL A 82 -18.01 20.98 -38.37
C VAL A 82 -16.71 21.76 -38.18
N ALA A 83 -15.98 21.51 -37.10
CA ALA A 83 -14.70 22.16 -36.81
C ALA A 83 -13.93 21.43 -35.71
N THR A 84 -12.60 21.51 -35.75
CA THR A 84 -11.71 20.96 -34.71
C THR A 84 -10.74 22.04 -34.22
N PRO A 85 -11.19 22.94 -33.33
CA PRO A 85 -10.36 24.03 -32.83
C PRO A 85 -9.10 23.55 -32.13
N VAL A 86 -9.10 22.32 -31.60
CA VAL A 86 -7.91 21.71 -31.00
C VAL A 86 -7.76 20.29 -31.54
N THR A 87 -6.82 20.12 -32.47
CA THR A 87 -6.54 18.85 -33.14
C THR A 87 -5.56 17.97 -32.36
N SER A 88 -4.65 18.57 -31.61
CA SER A 88 -3.81 17.83 -30.67
C SER A 88 -3.26 18.69 -29.54
N GLN A 89 -3.03 18.06 -28.39
CA GLN A 89 -2.32 18.66 -27.26
C GLN A 89 -1.28 17.69 -26.72
N MET A 90 -0.08 18.21 -26.45
CA MET A 90 1.03 17.52 -25.79
C MET A 90 1.40 18.26 -24.51
N TYR A 91 1.29 17.58 -23.37
CA TYR A 91 1.68 18.10 -22.07
C TYR A 91 2.87 17.35 -21.49
N LEU A 92 3.71 18.08 -20.75
CA LEU A 92 4.59 17.53 -19.73
C LEU A 92 4.08 17.96 -18.35
N HIS A 93 3.85 16.99 -17.49
CA HIS A 93 3.51 17.20 -16.09
C HIS A 93 4.74 16.98 -15.23
N PHE A 94 5.04 17.93 -14.35
CA PHE A 94 6.13 17.86 -13.39
C PHE A 94 5.54 17.79 -11.98
N GLY A 95 5.41 16.57 -11.46
CA GLY A 95 4.82 16.31 -10.17
C GLY A 95 5.86 16.03 -9.09
N ALA A 96 5.64 16.55 -7.89
CA ALA A 96 6.36 16.19 -6.68
C ALA A 96 5.36 15.91 -5.55
N SER A 97 5.66 14.94 -4.70
CA SER A 97 4.88 14.67 -3.49
C SER A 97 5.80 14.37 -2.30
N PHE A 98 5.24 14.54 -1.10
CA PHE A 98 5.95 14.28 0.14
C PHE A 98 5.03 13.56 1.12
N ALA A 99 5.40 12.34 1.52
CA ALA A 99 4.62 11.53 2.45
C ALA A 99 5.06 11.77 3.90
N LEU A 100 4.09 11.83 4.80
CA LEU A 100 4.24 12.13 6.21
C LEU A 100 3.47 11.10 7.05
N TRP A 101 4.19 10.40 7.93
CA TRP A 101 3.63 9.47 8.93
C TRP A 101 2.81 8.33 8.32
N ASP A 102 3.12 7.94 7.09
CA ASP A 102 2.37 6.95 6.33
C ASP A 102 0.89 7.31 6.15
N ARG A 103 0.48 8.58 6.39
CA ARG A 103 -0.93 8.97 6.51
C ARG A 103 -1.32 10.23 5.77
N LEU A 104 -0.37 11.15 5.57
CA LEU A 104 -0.62 12.41 4.89
C LEU A 104 0.35 12.54 3.72
N MET A 105 -0.15 12.92 2.56
CA MET A 105 0.66 13.23 1.39
C MET A 105 0.29 14.63 0.90
N ILE A 106 1.30 15.47 0.70
CA ILE A 106 1.17 16.76 0.03
C ILE A 106 1.80 16.66 -1.35
N SER A 107 1.26 17.37 -2.34
CA SER A 107 1.81 17.37 -3.69
C SER A 107 1.75 18.72 -4.38
N LEU A 108 2.65 18.92 -5.32
CA LEU A 108 2.64 20.02 -6.28
C LEU A 108 2.78 19.43 -7.69
N ASP A 109 2.04 19.96 -8.65
CA ASP A 109 2.16 19.59 -10.06
C ASP A 109 2.11 20.83 -10.95
N PHE A 110 2.99 20.85 -11.95
CA PHE A 110 3.06 21.89 -12.95
C PHE A 110 2.86 21.28 -14.35
N PRO A 111 1.70 21.51 -14.98
CA PRO A 111 1.47 21.12 -16.37
C PRO A 111 2.02 22.17 -17.34
N LEU A 112 2.72 21.70 -18.36
CA LEU A 112 3.25 22.52 -19.45
C LEU A 112 2.83 21.93 -20.80
N ALA A 113 1.97 22.62 -21.53
CA ALA A 113 1.71 22.31 -22.93
C ALA A 113 2.97 22.61 -23.73
N ILE A 114 3.60 21.58 -24.28
CA ILE A 114 4.85 21.69 -25.06
C ILE A 114 4.58 21.76 -26.56
N ASN A 115 3.40 21.33 -27.00
CA ASN A 115 2.94 21.45 -28.37
C ASN A 115 1.41 21.40 -28.39
N GLN A 116 0.80 22.28 -29.17
CA GLN A 116 -0.63 22.28 -29.40
C GLN A 116 -0.87 22.62 -30.87
N THR A 117 -1.87 21.99 -31.47
CA THR A 117 -2.30 22.26 -32.84
C THR A 117 -3.82 22.34 -32.88
N GLY A 118 -4.33 23.14 -33.81
CA GLY A 118 -5.75 23.45 -33.91
C GLY A 118 -6.05 24.21 -35.18
N GLU A 119 -7.34 24.29 -35.53
CA GLU A 119 -7.81 24.98 -36.73
C GLU A 119 -8.68 26.17 -36.35
N ASP A 120 -8.34 27.35 -36.88
CA ASP A 120 -9.20 28.53 -36.74
C ASP A 120 -10.54 28.27 -37.41
N SER A 121 -11.62 28.52 -36.68
CA SER A 121 -12.97 28.19 -37.11
C SER A 121 -13.92 29.34 -36.83
N ILE A 122 -14.85 29.60 -37.76
CA ILE A 122 -15.90 30.60 -37.58
C ILE A 122 -17.25 29.88 -37.57
N LEU A 123 -17.96 29.94 -36.44
CA LEU A 123 -19.24 29.27 -36.24
C LEU A 123 -20.25 30.27 -35.70
N ASN A 124 -21.37 30.45 -36.40
CA ASN A 124 -22.44 31.38 -35.99
C ASN A 124 -21.95 32.81 -35.66
N GLY A 125 -20.87 33.26 -36.31
CA GLY A 125 -20.25 34.58 -36.06
C GLY A 125 -19.25 34.61 -34.90
N ALA A 126 -19.12 33.55 -34.12
CA ALA A 126 -18.05 33.37 -33.15
C ALA A 126 -16.78 32.89 -33.85
N VAL A 127 -15.64 33.49 -33.50
CA VAL A 127 -14.32 33.08 -33.99
C VAL A 127 -13.66 32.24 -32.90
N LEU A 128 -13.43 30.97 -33.17
CA LEU A 128 -12.64 30.10 -32.33
C LEU A 128 -11.23 30.00 -32.89
N GLN A 129 -10.26 30.46 -32.13
CA GLN A 129 -8.85 30.35 -32.49
C GLN A 129 -8.36 28.92 -32.24
N GLY A 130 -7.57 28.41 -33.18
CA GLY A 130 -6.91 27.14 -33.07
C GLY A 130 -5.85 27.15 -31.97
N ALA A 131 -5.78 26.07 -31.17
CA ALA A 131 -4.71 25.96 -30.18
C ALA A 131 -3.32 25.92 -30.86
N SER A 132 -2.38 26.70 -30.35
CA SER A 132 -1.01 26.70 -30.87
C SER A 132 0.04 27.02 -29.80
N GLY A 133 1.25 26.50 -30.02
CA GLY A 133 2.43 26.88 -29.24
C GLY A 133 2.55 26.22 -27.87
N VAL A 134 3.43 26.80 -27.05
CA VAL A 134 3.76 26.36 -25.68
C VAL A 134 2.97 27.22 -24.70
N ALA A 135 2.30 26.57 -23.74
CA ALA A 135 1.51 27.26 -22.73
C ALA A 135 1.63 26.58 -21.36
N PRO A 136 1.89 27.32 -20.27
CA PRO A 136 1.72 26.77 -18.93
C PRO A 136 0.23 26.48 -18.71
N GLY A 137 -0.09 25.38 -18.03
CA GLY A 137 -1.41 25.15 -17.49
C GLY A 137 -1.53 25.64 -16.06
N ASP A 138 -2.58 25.20 -15.37
CA ASP A 138 -2.85 25.57 -13.99
C ASP A 138 -2.03 24.76 -13.01
N LEU A 139 -1.28 25.45 -12.14
CA LEU A 139 -0.52 24.84 -11.06
C LEU A 139 -1.48 24.12 -10.10
N ARG A 140 -1.19 22.86 -9.78
CA ARG A 140 -2.03 22.04 -8.93
C ARG A 140 -1.36 21.74 -7.59
N ILE A 141 -2.01 22.09 -6.50
CA ILE A 141 -1.62 21.73 -5.14
C ILE A 141 -2.54 20.60 -4.67
N GLY A 142 -1.97 19.55 -4.09
CA GLY A 142 -2.73 18.38 -3.64
C GLY A 142 -2.50 18.03 -2.18
N LEU A 143 -3.54 17.47 -1.56
CA LEU A 143 -3.52 16.88 -0.24
C LEU A 143 -4.24 15.53 -0.28
N ARG A 144 -3.66 14.50 0.33
CA ARG A 144 -4.30 13.21 0.53
C ARG A 144 -4.09 12.73 1.96
N GLY A 145 -5.17 12.31 2.60
CA GLY A 145 -5.16 11.65 3.90
C GLY A 145 -5.63 10.21 3.78
N ARG A 146 -4.87 9.27 4.35
CA ARG A 146 -5.28 7.88 4.54
C ARG A 146 -6.07 7.75 5.84
N ILE A 147 -7.28 7.25 5.75
CA ILE A 147 -8.20 7.05 6.88
C ILE A 147 -8.03 5.65 7.46
N PHE A 148 -7.91 4.63 6.60
CA PHE A 148 -7.88 3.22 7.01
C PHE A 148 -6.94 2.39 6.11
N GLY A 149 -6.37 1.33 6.69
CA GLY A 149 -5.51 0.32 6.03
C GLY A 149 -4.09 0.82 5.72
N GLY A 150 -3.03 0.07 5.99
CA GLY A 150 -1.63 0.35 5.65
C GLY A 150 -1.30 0.26 4.16
N TYR A 151 -0.08 0.64 3.74
CA TYR A 151 0.31 0.68 2.32
C TYR A 151 0.14 -0.69 1.63
N TRP A 152 0.41 -1.79 2.33
CA TRP A 152 0.34 -3.14 1.78
C TRP A 152 -1.02 -3.83 1.97
N ASP A 153 -1.96 -3.18 2.64
CA ASP A 153 -3.21 -3.80 3.04
C ASP A 153 -4.15 -4.05 1.84
N PRO A 154 -4.96 -5.13 1.88
CA PRO A 154 -5.91 -5.47 0.82
C PRO A 154 -7.10 -4.53 0.73
N PHE A 155 -7.32 -3.68 1.74
CA PHE A 155 -8.39 -2.70 1.77
C PHE A 155 -7.96 -1.42 2.49
N GLN A 156 -8.18 -0.30 1.82
CA GLN A 156 -7.76 1.02 2.25
C GLN A 156 -8.86 2.04 1.95
N ILE A 157 -8.95 3.08 2.79
CA ILE A 157 -9.84 4.22 2.59
C ILE A 157 -9.04 5.50 2.72
N GLY A 158 -9.28 6.45 1.82
CA GLY A 158 -8.63 7.75 1.84
C GLY A 158 -9.55 8.87 1.38
N VAL A 159 -9.13 10.09 1.68
CA VAL A 159 -9.73 11.34 1.22
C VAL A 159 -8.64 12.20 0.63
N GLY A 160 -8.98 12.98 -0.39
CA GLY A 160 -8.03 13.90 -0.99
C GLY A 160 -8.71 15.10 -1.62
N GLY A 161 -7.87 16.03 -2.04
CA GLY A 161 -8.30 17.24 -2.71
C GLY A 161 -7.18 17.80 -3.55
N TYR A 162 -7.55 18.35 -4.71
CA TYR A 162 -6.67 19.19 -5.51
C TYR A 162 -7.22 20.62 -5.52
N LEU A 163 -6.31 21.60 -5.46
CA LEU A 163 -6.57 23.01 -5.70
C LEU A 163 -5.79 23.42 -6.93
N TYR A 164 -6.48 24.02 -7.90
CA TYR A 164 -5.91 24.49 -9.14
C TYR A 164 -5.82 26.02 -9.10
N VAL A 165 -4.62 26.52 -9.38
CA VAL A 165 -4.29 27.94 -9.38
C VAL A 165 -4.19 28.40 -10.84
N PRO A 166 -4.91 29.46 -11.25
CA PRO A 166 -4.98 29.90 -12.64
C PRO A 166 -3.67 30.56 -13.10
N THR A 167 -2.66 29.72 -13.37
CA THR A 167 -1.33 30.16 -13.84
C THR A 167 -1.18 30.07 -15.35
N GLY A 168 -2.08 29.34 -16.03
CA GLY A 168 -2.10 29.25 -17.47
C GLY A 168 -2.80 30.43 -18.15
N GLY A 169 -2.57 30.60 -19.45
CA GLY A 169 -3.30 31.57 -20.26
C GLY A 169 -4.55 30.95 -20.88
N SER A 170 -5.71 31.61 -20.73
CA SER A 170 -6.97 31.11 -21.28
C SER A 170 -7.02 31.06 -22.80
N ASP A 171 -6.28 31.95 -23.48
CA ASP A 171 -6.12 32.01 -24.95
C ASP A 171 -5.56 30.72 -25.60
N SER A 172 -5.16 29.73 -24.80
CA SER A 172 -4.47 28.51 -25.24
C SER A 172 -5.15 27.22 -24.83
N TYR A 173 -6.40 27.28 -24.33
CA TYR A 173 -7.16 26.13 -23.82
C TYR A 173 -6.45 25.35 -22.69
N ALA A 174 -5.55 26.02 -21.98
CA ALA A 174 -4.70 25.45 -20.93
C ALA A 174 -5.14 25.82 -19.51
N SER A 175 -6.09 26.75 -19.36
CA SER A 175 -6.57 27.27 -18.08
C SER A 175 -8.05 27.62 -18.11
N ASP A 176 -8.72 27.44 -16.97
CA ASP A 176 -10.08 27.93 -16.71
C ASP A 176 -10.11 29.41 -16.26
N GLY A 177 -8.94 30.06 -16.14
CA GLY A 177 -8.81 31.48 -15.77
C GLY A 177 -9.18 31.83 -14.32
N LYS A 178 -9.77 30.91 -13.57
CA LYS A 178 -10.16 31.06 -12.15
C LYS A 178 -9.72 29.86 -11.32
N PHE A 179 -9.72 30.02 -10.00
CA PHE A 179 -9.46 28.92 -9.09
C PHE A 179 -10.57 27.86 -9.17
N TYR A 180 -10.17 26.60 -9.05
CA TYR A 180 -11.09 25.47 -8.89
C TYR A 180 -10.50 24.40 -7.99
N GLY A 181 -11.37 23.58 -7.41
CA GLY A 181 -10.98 22.52 -6.49
C GLY A 181 -11.64 21.20 -6.83
N GLN A 182 -11.01 20.10 -6.42
CA GLN A 182 -11.50 18.74 -6.62
C GLN A 182 -11.38 17.89 -5.35
N PRO A 183 -12.28 18.04 -4.36
CA PRO A 183 -12.40 17.08 -3.28
C PRO A 183 -12.80 15.70 -3.84
N HIS A 184 -12.23 14.64 -3.25
CA HIS A 184 -12.50 13.26 -3.66
C HIS A 184 -12.32 12.25 -2.52
N LEU A 185 -13.06 11.15 -2.65
CA LEU A 185 -12.98 9.94 -1.83
C LEU A 185 -12.23 8.86 -2.61
N LEU A 186 -11.47 8.04 -1.87
CA LEU A 186 -10.65 6.97 -2.41
C LEU A 186 -10.93 5.67 -1.66
N ILE A 187 -11.10 4.60 -2.42
CA ILE A 187 -11.13 3.21 -1.92
C ILE A 187 -10.15 2.42 -2.78
N GLY A 188 -9.38 1.52 -2.18
CA GLY A 188 -8.43 0.71 -2.94
C GLY A 188 -7.76 -0.33 -2.07
N GLY A 189 -6.77 -1.01 -2.62
CA GLY A 189 -5.99 -1.97 -1.86
C GLY A 189 -5.05 -2.80 -2.74
N ARG A 190 -4.23 -3.60 -2.07
CA ARG A 190 -3.26 -4.50 -2.69
C ARG A 190 -3.55 -5.95 -2.28
N ALA A 191 -3.94 -6.77 -3.24
CA ALA A 191 -4.08 -8.21 -3.09
C ALA A 191 -2.87 -8.92 -3.75
N PRO A 192 -2.62 -10.22 -3.49
CA PRO A 192 -1.42 -10.92 -3.95
C PRO A 192 -1.13 -10.82 -5.45
N TYR A 193 -2.17 -10.67 -6.29
CA TYR A 193 -2.04 -10.63 -7.74
C TYR A 193 -2.64 -9.38 -8.38
N PHE A 194 -3.22 -8.46 -7.61
CA PHE A 194 -3.81 -7.26 -8.19
C PHE A 194 -3.84 -6.09 -7.22
N VAL A 195 -3.68 -4.90 -7.80
CA VAL A 195 -3.91 -3.62 -7.15
C VAL A 195 -5.19 -3.04 -7.73
N TYR A 196 -6.02 -2.43 -6.90
CA TYR A 196 -7.24 -1.77 -7.38
C TYR A 196 -7.42 -0.43 -6.68
N SER A 197 -8.07 0.49 -7.38
CA SER A 197 -8.44 1.79 -6.82
C SER A 197 -9.72 2.33 -7.45
N LEU A 198 -10.50 3.04 -6.64
CA LEU A 198 -11.72 3.73 -7.00
C LEU A 198 -11.64 5.18 -6.49
N LYS A 199 -12.00 6.12 -7.37
CA LYS A 199 -12.12 7.55 -7.08
C LYS A 199 -13.56 7.99 -7.30
N ALA A 200 -14.09 8.77 -6.38
CA ALA A 200 -15.31 9.57 -6.58
C ALA A 200 -15.05 10.99 -6.09
N GLY A 201 -15.28 12.00 -6.92
CA GLY A 201 -14.96 13.39 -6.60
C GLY A 201 -15.87 14.40 -7.30
N ALA A 202 -15.65 15.68 -7.04
CA ALA A 202 -16.41 16.75 -7.67
C ALA A 202 -15.50 17.93 -7.99
N PHE A 203 -15.52 18.40 -9.24
CA PHE A 203 -14.92 19.67 -9.61
C PHE A 203 -15.83 20.83 -9.23
N ILE A 204 -15.34 21.68 -8.34
CA ILE A 204 -15.98 22.91 -7.91
C ILE A 204 -15.18 24.05 -8.55
N ARG A 205 -15.79 24.74 -9.52
CA ARG A 205 -15.13 25.74 -10.37
C ARG A 205 -15.56 27.14 -9.99
N GLY A 206 -14.63 28.09 -9.98
CA GLY A 206 -14.97 29.51 -9.91
C GLY A 206 -15.37 30.11 -11.27
N ALA A 207 -14.98 29.44 -12.36
CA ALA A 207 -15.34 29.77 -13.74
C ALA A 207 -16.80 29.47 -14.04
N ASP A 208 -17.30 30.08 -15.11
CA ASP A 208 -18.65 29.84 -15.63
C ASP A 208 -18.77 28.47 -16.32
N ASN A 209 -17.65 27.72 -16.37
CA ASN A 209 -17.61 26.30 -16.69
C ASN A 209 -18.44 25.47 -15.70
N PRO A 210 -19.05 24.36 -16.15
CA PRO A 210 -19.96 23.60 -15.32
C PRO A 210 -19.20 22.87 -14.21
N HIS A 211 -19.80 22.78 -13.03
CA HIS A 211 -19.38 21.80 -12.02
C HIS A 211 -19.58 20.39 -12.56
N ASN A 212 -18.70 19.47 -12.20
CA ASN A 212 -18.84 18.09 -12.63
C ASN A 212 -18.51 17.10 -11.52
N PHE A 213 -19.12 15.92 -11.59
CA PHE A 213 -18.78 14.78 -10.75
C PHE A 213 -17.75 13.94 -11.47
N THR A 214 -16.64 13.58 -10.82
CA THR A 214 -15.57 12.76 -11.40
C THR A 214 -15.57 11.37 -10.82
N TYR A 215 -15.27 10.37 -11.64
CA TYR A 215 -15.07 8.99 -11.20
C TYR A 215 -13.80 8.40 -11.83
N GLY A 216 -13.24 7.40 -11.15
CA GLY A 216 -12.12 6.62 -11.65
C GLY A 216 -12.16 5.21 -11.09
N VAL A 217 -11.83 4.22 -11.90
CA VAL A 217 -11.72 2.81 -11.52
C VAL A 217 -10.48 2.23 -12.19
N GLY A 218 -9.54 1.74 -11.40
CA GLY A 218 -8.32 1.10 -11.88
C GLY A 218 -8.19 -0.30 -11.29
N VAL A 219 -7.80 -1.26 -12.11
CA VAL A 219 -7.42 -2.61 -11.67
C VAL A 219 -6.18 -3.00 -12.45
N ALA A 220 -5.11 -3.37 -11.75
CA ALA A 220 -3.87 -3.84 -12.38
C ALA A 220 -3.48 -5.19 -11.80
N THR A 221 -3.15 -6.14 -12.67
CA THR A 221 -2.45 -7.36 -12.27
C THR A 221 -1.05 -7.00 -11.81
N SER A 222 -0.68 -7.43 -10.61
CA SER A 222 0.67 -7.32 -10.08
C SER A 222 1.46 -8.60 -10.35
N LEU A 223 2.64 -8.42 -10.95
CA LEU A 223 3.58 -9.49 -11.28
C LEU A 223 4.92 -9.17 -10.64
N LEU A 224 5.64 -10.23 -10.23
CA LEU A 224 6.99 -10.11 -9.66
C LEU A 224 7.03 -9.13 -8.49
N ASP A 225 6.04 -9.23 -7.59
CA ASP A 225 5.92 -8.38 -6.40
C ASP A 225 5.80 -6.86 -6.70
N ASP A 226 4.80 -6.47 -7.49
CA ASP A 226 4.57 -5.14 -8.09
C ASP A 226 5.77 -4.58 -8.89
N THR A 227 6.74 -5.41 -9.28
CA THR A 227 7.80 -4.98 -10.20
C THR A 227 7.21 -4.69 -11.58
N LEU A 228 6.22 -5.47 -12.00
CA LEU A 228 5.48 -5.25 -13.25
C LEU A 228 3.99 -5.19 -12.92
N MET A 229 3.34 -4.10 -13.31
CA MET A 229 1.90 -3.92 -13.19
C MET A 229 1.28 -3.69 -14.57
N ILE A 230 0.17 -4.38 -14.85
CA ILE A 230 -0.55 -4.27 -16.12
C ILE A 230 -2.03 -4.24 -15.85
N GLY A 231 -2.75 -3.24 -16.38
CA GLY A 231 -4.20 -3.32 -16.35
C GLY A 231 -4.95 -2.07 -16.81
N PRO A 232 -6.28 -2.19 -16.88
CA PRO A 232 -7.15 -1.12 -17.35
C PRO A 232 -7.43 -0.07 -16.28
N GLU A 233 -7.69 1.14 -16.76
CA GLU A 233 -8.19 2.27 -15.99
C GLU A 233 -9.34 2.93 -16.75
N LEU A 234 -10.48 3.12 -16.09
CA LEU A 234 -11.59 3.89 -16.58
C LEU A 234 -11.67 5.18 -15.76
N LEU A 235 -11.66 6.33 -16.41
CA LEU A 235 -11.81 7.62 -15.76
C LEU A 235 -12.81 8.48 -16.52
N GLY A 236 -13.48 9.38 -15.80
CA GLY A 236 -14.44 10.25 -16.43
C GLY A 236 -15.03 11.28 -15.51
N SER A 237 -15.89 12.10 -16.09
CA SER A 237 -16.71 13.07 -15.38
C SER A 237 -18.08 13.23 -16.00
N VAL A 238 -19.03 13.68 -15.19
CA VAL A 238 -20.39 14.02 -15.59
C VAL A 238 -20.64 15.47 -15.19
N ASN A 239 -20.87 16.33 -16.17
CA ASN A 239 -21.23 17.73 -15.99
C ASN A 239 -22.64 17.80 -15.37
N LEU A 240 -22.77 18.58 -14.29
CA LEU A 240 -24.02 18.71 -13.54
C LEU A 240 -25.00 19.67 -14.20
N ASN A 241 -24.50 20.58 -15.04
CA ASN A 241 -25.26 21.58 -15.81
C ASN A 241 -24.72 21.66 -17.24
N SER A 242 -25.58 22.04 -18.19
CA SER A 242 -25.17 22.42 -19.55
C SER A 242 -24.92 23.92 -19.60
N VAL A 243 -23.77 24.31 -20.17
CA VAL A 243 -23.42 25.71 -20.44
C VAL A 243 -22.86 25.82 -21.85
N ASP A 244 -22.99 26.99 -22.47
CA ASP A 244 -22.44 27.26 -23.78
C ASP A 244 -20.89 27.25 -23.74
N LEU A 245 -20.26 26.77 -24.81
CA LEU A 245 -18.82 26.94 -25.04
C LEU A 245 -18.52 28.41 -25.35
N VAL A 246 -19.34 29.03 -26.18
CA VAL A 246 -19.31 30.46 -26.49
C VAL A 246 -20.73 30.97 -26.36
N GLU A 247 -20.93 31.93 -25.45
CA GLU A 247 -22.25 32.45 -25.07
C GLU A 247 -23.11 32.79 -26.31
N GLY A 248 -24.25 32.13 -26.45
CA GLY A 248 -25.21 32.38 -27.53
C GLY A 248 -24.77 31.95 -28.93
N ALA A 249 -23.60 31.30 -29.09
CA ALA A 249 -23.07 30.88 -30.38
C ALA A 249 -22.87 29.37 -30.50
N ILE A 250 -22.37 28.70 -29.45
CA ILE A 250 -21.98 27.28 -29.48
C ILE A 250 -22.41 26.58 -28.18
N GLU A 251 -23.34 25.63 -28.27
CA GLU A 251 -23.84 24.84 -27.14
C GLU A 251 -22.97 23.58 -26.87
N ARG A 252 -22.73 23.24 -25.59
CA ARG A 252 -22.08 21.97 -25.22
C ARG A 252 -23.09 20.81 -25.19
N LYS A 253 -23.09 19.95 -26.21
CA LYS A 253 -23.96 18.76 -26.28
C LYS A 253 -23.54 17.58 -25.40
N GLY A 254 -22.26 17.46 -25.03
CA GLY A 254 -21.74 16.32 -24.25
C GLY A 254 -21.66 16.60 -22.75
N THR A 255 -22.47 15.90 -21.95
CA THR A 255 -22.45 16.00 -20.49
C THR A 255 -21.54 14.98 -19.82
N VAL A 256 -21.12 13.94 -20.54
CA VAL A 256 -20.25 12.88 -20.01
C VAL A 256 -18.93 12.89 -20.77
N ASN A 257 -17.85 12.81 -20.00
CA ASN A 257 -16.48 12.64 -20.45
C ASN A 257 -15.98 11.31 -19.90
N THR A 258 -15.56 10.37 -20.72
CA THR A 258 -15.05 9.07 -20.28
C THR A 258 -13.90 8.63 -21.17
N GLU A 259 -12.83 8.13 -20.55
CA GLU A 259 -11.69 7.52 -21.22
C GLU A 259 -11.43 6.14 -20.62
N LEU A 260 -11.01 5.19 -21.46
CA LEU A 260 -10.51 3.88 -21.04
C LEU A 260 -9.06 3.77 -21.46
N HIS A 261 -8.18 3.50 -20.51
CA HIS A 261 -6.74 3.31 -20.76
C HIS A 261 -6.32 1.89 -20.39
N LEU A 262 -5.32 1.36 -21.08
CA LEU A 262 -4.57 0.18 -20.68
C LEU A 262 -3.14 0.62 -20.35
N GLY A 263 -2.69 0.37 -19.14
CA GLY A 263 -1.37 0.76 -18.65
C GLY A 263 -0.45 -0.42 -18.40
N VAL A 264 0.85 -0.18 -18.60
CA VAL A 264 1.95 -1.06 -18.18
C VAL A 264 2.95 -0.23 -17.40
N GLN A 265 3.35 -0.71 -16.22
CA GLN A 265 4.36 -0.07 -15.39
C GLN A 265 5.40 -1.07 -14.94
N TYR A 266 6.66 -0.67 -14.99
CA TYR A 266 7.81 -1.45 -14.59
C TYR A 266 8.64 -0.69 -13.57
N ARG A 267 9.02 -1.33 -12.47
CA ARG A 267 9.83 -0.75 -11.40
C ARG A 267 11.25 -1.31 -11.44
N LEU A 268 12.21 -0.40 -11.36
CA LEU A 268 13.65 -0.66 -11.31
C LEU A 268 14.15 -0.36 -9.90
N PHE A 269 14.83 -1.35 -9.29
CA PHE A 269 15.48 -1.21 -7.97
C PHE A 269 14.55 -0.71 -6.86
N ASP A 270 13.25 -1.05 -6.92
CA ASP A 270 12.22 -0.63 -5.96
C ASP A 270 12.02 0.89 -5.78
N VAL A 271 12.60 1.70 -6.66
CA VAL A 271 12.66 3.16 -6.52
C VAL A 271 12.27 3.90 -7.79
N LEU A 272 12.67 3.41 -8.97
CA LEU A 272 12.41 4.11 -10.24
C LEU A 272 11.31 3.38 -11.03
N GLY A 273 10.18 4.02 -11.29
CA GLY A 273 9.12 3.46 -12.13
C GLY A 273 9.12 4.05 -13.53
N LEU A 274 8.97 3.19 -14.53
CA LEU A 274 8.73 3.53 -15.94
C LEU A 274 7.36 3.02 -16.32
N GLY A 275 6.59 3.80 -17.08
CA GLY A 275 5.27 3.37 -17.49
C GLY A 275 4.82 3.95 -18.81
N VAL A 276 3.98 3.20 -19.51
CA VAL A 276 3.23 3.68 -20.67
C VAL A 276 1.78 3.28 -20.52
N ALA A 277 0.86 4.14 -20.96
CA ALA A 277 -0.55 3.82 -21.04
C ALA A 277 -1.17 4.47 -22.26
N GLY A 278 -2.32 3.98 -22.67
CA GLY A 278 -3.12 4.66 -23.67
C GLY A 278 -4.44 3.97 -23.93
N GLY A 279 -5.31 4.67 -24.64
CA GLY A 279 -6.60 4.13 -25.03
C GLY A 279 -7.58 5.19 -25.50
N PRO A 280 -8.80 4.78 -25.86
CA PRO A 280 -9.78 5.65 -26.49
C PRO A 280 -10.56 6.52 -25.50
N GLY A 281 -11.07 7.64 -25.99
CA GLY A 281 -12.25 8.26 -25.41
C GLY A 281 -13.50 7.42 -25.72
N LEU A 282 -14.40 7.32 -24.75
CA LEU A 282 -15.64 6.55 -24.85
C LEU A 282 -16.89 7.45 -25.00
N SER A 283 -16.68 8.77 -25.10
CA SER A 283 -17.72 9.78 -25.16
C SER A 283 -17.23 11.02 -25.92
N ASN A 284 -18.15 11.88 -26.36
CA ASN A 284 -17.83 13.09 -27.12
C ASN A 284 -17.95 14.38 -26.28
N GLY A 285 -17.76 14.28 -24.96
CA GLY A 285 -17.73 15.45 -24.08
C GLY A 285 -16.52 16.34 -24.35
N VAL A 286 -16.64 17.63 -24.06
CA VAL A 286 -15.54 18.61 -24.20
C VAL A 286 -14.33 18.17 -23.40
N GLY A 287 -13.17 18.04 -24.05
CA GLY A 287 -11.92 17.60 -23.42
C GLY A 287 -11.72 16.08 -23.41
N THR A 288 -12.68 15.28 -23.90
CA THR A 288 -12.46 13.84 -24.14
C THR A 288 -11.82 13.66 -25.52
N PRO A 289 -10.57 13.15 -25.59
CA PRO A 289 -9.90 12.93 -26.86
C PRO A 289 -10.42 11.68 -27.56
N GLN A 290 -10.19 11.60 -28.86
CA GLN A 290 -10.40 10.36 -29.61
C GLN A 290 -9.56 9.22 -29.02
N TYR A 291 -8.31 9.51 -28.69
CA TYR A 291 -7.43 8.65 -27.91
C TYR A 291 -6.37 9.45 -27.15
N ARG A 292 -5.83 8.84 -26.10
CA ARG A 292 -4.74 9.38 -25.30
C ARG A 292 -3.55 8.42 -25.24
N ILE A 293 -2.35 8.98 -25.23
CA ILE A 293 -1.10 8.24 -25.00
C ILE A 293 -0.36 8.90 -23.84
N LEU A 294 0.07 8.09 -22.89
CA LEU A 294 0.76 8.50 -21.68
C LEU A 294 2.11 7.78 -21.59
N ALA A 295 3.15 8.51 -21.16
CA ALA A 295 4.42 7.93 -20.78
C ALA A 295 4.91 8.57 -19.49
N ARG A 296 5.40 7.79 -18.54
CA ARG A 296 5.71 8.24 -17.19
C ARG A 296 7.06 7.73 -16.69
N LEU A 297 7.80 8.63 -16.05
CA LEU A 297 8.97 8.34 -15.22
C LEU A 297 8.64 8.75 -13.78
N THR A 298 8.92 7.89 -12.80
CA THR A 298 8.63 8.14 -11.38
C THR A 298 9.84 7.79 -10.52
N TYR A 299 10.13 8.67 -9.56
CA TYR A 299 10.93 8.36 -8.39
C TYR A 299 9.97 8.15 -7.22
N ASP A 300 9.80 6.89 -6.82
CA ASP A 300 8.85 6.44 -5.83
C ASP A 300 9.45 5.25 -5.04
N PRO A 301 10.22 5.53 -3.98
CA PRO A 301 10.68 4.50 -3.06
C PRO A 301 9.49 3.83 -2.38
N ARG A 302 9.40 2.50 -2.49
CA ARG A 302 8.38 1.73 -1.77
C ARG A 302 8.74 1.61 -0.28
N PRO A 303 7.76 1.71 0.64
CA PRO A 303 8.00 1.31 2.01
C PRO A 303 8.34 -0.20 2.04
N PRO A 304 9.21 -0.66 2.94
CA PRO A 304 9.43 -2.09 3.13
C PRO A 304 8.09 -2.76 3.46
N LYS A 305 7.93 -4.02 3.05
CA LYS A 305 6.84 -4.85 3.56
C LYS A 305 7.11 -5.10 5.04
N GLU A 306 6.13 -4.79 5.87
CA GLU A 306 6.18 -5.17 7.27
C GLU A 306 6.05 -6.70 7.31
N GLU A 307 7.12 -7.39 7.73
CA GLU A 307 7.07 -8.84 7.91
C GLU A 307 6.16 -9.11 9.10
N GLU A 308 5.07 -9.87 8.89
CA GLU A 308 4.23 -10.29 10.00
C GLU A 308 5.09 -11.11 10.98
N PRO A 309 4.97 -10.86 12.30
CA PRO A 309 5.70 -11.63 13.28
C PRO A 309 5.22 -13.08 13.19
N LYS A 310 6.18 -13.97 12.92
CA LYS A 310 5.91 -15.38 12.67
C LYS A 310 5.95 -16.14 14.00
N ASP A 311 5.02 -17.07 14.16
CA ASP A 311 4.97 -18.08 15.21
C ASP A 311 4.86 -19.43 14.50
N THR A 312 6.00 -20.10 14.33
CA THR A 312 6.14 -21.26 13.44
C THR A 312 5.54 -22.53 14.05
N ASP A 313 5.50 -22.66 15.37
CA ASP A 313 4.98 -23.85 16.05
C ASP A 313 3.65 -23.63 16.78
N GLY A 314 3.20 -22.38 16.89
CA GLY A 314 1.87 -22.00 17.35
C GLY A 314 1.71 -22.03 18.87
N ASP A 315 2.81 -21.93 19.63
CA ASP A 315 2.76 -21.89 21.10
C ASP A 315 2.38 -20.51 21.68
N GLY A 316 2.24 -19.50 20.82
CA GLY A 316 1.89 -18.12 21.18
C GLY A 316 3.10 -17.23 21.47
N ILE A 317 4.32 -17.74 21.31
CA ILE A 317 5.58 -17.01 21.39
C ILE A 317 6.09 -16.81 19.96
N MET A 318 6.42 -15.57 19.60
CA MET A 318 6.90 -15.28 18.25
C MET A 318 8.31 -15.86 18.05
N ASP A 319 8.63 -16.34 16.83
CA ASP A 319 9.92 -16.91 16.42
C ASP A 319 11.13 -16.05 16.83
N ALA A 320 10.96 -14.73 16.89
CA ALA A 320 12.00 -13.78 17.27
C ALA A 320 12.31 -13.76 18.78
N GLN A 321 11.40 -14.27 19.59
CA GLN A 321 11.49 -14.38 21.06
C GLN A 321 11.62 -15.83 21.51
N ASP A 322 11.29 -16.79 20.63
CA ASP A 322 11.32 -18.21 20.88
C ASP A 322 12.73 -18.83 20.68
N ALA A 323 13.20 -19.55 21.70
CA ALA A 323 14.45 -20.30 21.67
C ALA A 323 14.33 -21.63 20.89
N CYS A 324 13.11 -22.14 20.73
CA CYS A 324 12.77 -23.35 20.01
C CYS A 324 11.66 -23.14 18.95
N PRO A 325 11.85 -22.30 17.89
CA PRO A 325 10.80 -21.88 16.93
C PRO A 325 10.15 -22.96 16.05
N LYS A 326 10.32 -24.24 16.36
CA LYS A 326 9.75 -25.36 15.60
C LYS A 326 9.15 -26.42 16.52
N VAL A 327 9.19 -26.21 17.82
CA VAL A 327 8.81 -27.19 18.84
C VAL A 327 8.05 -26.42 19.93
N PRO A 328 6.72 -26.60 20.02
CA PRO A 328 5.91 -25.83 20.94
C PRO A 328 6.42 -25.92 22.38
N GLY A 329 6.54 -24.79 23.06
CA GLY A 329 7.01 -24.72 24.43
C GLY A 329 6.15 -23.85 25.33
N ILE A 330 6.77 -23.37 26.42
CA ILE A 330 6.11 -22.53 27.41
C ILE A 330 6.90 -21.23 27.63
N PRO A 331 6.22 -20.13 28.04
CA PRO A 331 6.90 -18.89 28.39
C PRO A 331 7.87 -19.09 29.57
N SER A 332 9.12 -18.69 29.40
CA SER A 332 10.16 -18.69 30.43
C SER A 332 10.81 -17.31 30.58
N ASN A 333 11.27 -16.95 31.78
CA ASN A 333 12.07 -15.73 31.96
C ASN A 333 13.52 -15.90 31.48
N ASP A 334 13.97 -17.14 31.26
CA ASP A 334 15.27 -17.44 30.68
C ASP A 334 15.17 -17.42 29.14
N PRO A 335 15.85 -16.48 28.44
CA PRO A 335 15.82 -16.41 26.99
C PRO A 335 16.27 -17.70 26.29
N ALA A 336 17.09 -18.54 26.94
CA ALA A 336 17.53 -19.81 26.36
C ALA A 336 16.48 -20.93 26.42
N LYS A 337 15.39 -20.71 27.18
CA LYS A 337 14.31 -21.69 27.40
C LYS A 337 12.92 -21.15 27.04
N HIS A 338 12.83 -19.89 26.64
CA HIS A 338 11.55 -19.25 26.29
C HIS A 338 11.01 -19.90 25.02
N GLY A 339 9.83 -20.52 25.08
CA GLY A 339 9.25 -21.25 23.93
C GLY A 339 9.84 -22.64 23.69
N CYS A 340 10.69 -23.14 24.59
CA CYS A 340 11.10 -24.54 24.55
C CYS A 340 10.18 -25.41 25.43
N PRO A 341 9.99 -26.70 25.07
CA PRO A 341 9.29 -27.64 25.93
C PRO A 341 10.05 -27.78 27.27
N PRO A 342 9.33 -28.02 28.38
CA PRO A 342 10.01 -28.33 29.64
C PRO A 342 10.89 -29.57 29.47
N PRO A 343 11.96 -29.72 30.29
CA PRO A 343 12.71 -30.96 30.33
C PRO A 343 11.78 -32.14 30.60
N ALA A 344 12.07 -33.29 30.00
CA ALA A 344 11.24 -34.48 30.13
C ALA A 344 11.31 -35.05 31.56
N ASP A 345 10.17 -35.54 32.02
CA ASP A 345 9.93 -36.30 33.25
C ASP A 345 8.93 -37.38 32.82
N THR A 346 9.48 -38.46 32.26
CA THR A 346 8.75 -39.46 31.48
C THR A 346 7.81 -40.28 32.36
N ASP A 347 8.19 -40.55 33.60
CA ASP A 347 7.36 -41.28 34.55
C ASP A 347 6.52 -40.36 35.47
N GLY A 348 6.84 -39.07 35.56
CA GLY A 348 6.11 -38.09 36.35
C GLY A 348 6.33 -38.23 37.85
N ASP A 349 7.53 -38.65 38.29
CA ASP A 349 7.92 -38.72 39.70
C ASP A 349 8.49 -37.39 40.24
N GLY A 350 8.74 -36.41 39.36
CA GLY A 350 9.27 -35.09 39.68
C GLY A 350 10.80 -34.98 39.58
N ILE A 351 11.48 -36.03 39.14
CA ILE A 351 12.90 -36.07 38.79
C ILE A 351 12.99 -36.03 37.26
N LEU A 352 13.85 -35.16 36.72
CA LEU A 352 13.97 -35.02 35.27
C LEU A 352 14.73 -36.20 34.68
N ASP A 353 14.35 -36.66 33.49
CA ASP A 353 14.98 -37.79 32.78
C ASP A 353 16.51 -37.66 32.66
N GLU A 354 17.05 -36.44 32.66
CA GLU A 354 18.50 -36.18 32.59
C GLU A 354 19.28 -36.55 33.86
N VAL A 355 18.59 -36.67 35.00
CA VAL A 355 19.16 -37.01 36.31
C VAL A 355 18.47 -38.24 36.94
N ASP A 356 17.51 -38.83 36.24
CA ASP A 356 16.80 -40.03 36.64
C ASP A 356 17.52 -41.31 36.14
N ALA A 357 17.84 -42.21 37.07
CA ALA A 357 18.44 -43.51 36.77
C ALA A 357 17.41 -44.53 36.23
N CYS A 358 16.11 -44.29 36.48
CA CYS A 358 14.99 -45.11 36.04
C CYS A 358 13.88 -44.27 35.34
N PRO A 359 14.15 -43.57 34.21
CA PRO A 359 13.20 -42.60 33.60
C PRO A 359 11.81 -43.13 33.19
N GLU A 360 11.63 -44.44 33.14
CA GLU A 360 10.36 -45.08 32.77
C GLU A 360 9.57 -45.60 33.98
N VAL A 361 10.11 -45.53 35.20
CA VAL A 361 9.56 -46.16 36.42
C VAL A 361 9.71 -45.27 37.63
N LYS A 362 8.56 -44.73 38.10
CA LYS A 362 8.50 -43.83 39.26
C LYS A 362 9.35 -44.27 40.44
N GLY A 363 10.22 -43.38 40.90
CA GLY A 363 11.02 -43.59 42.09
C GLY A 363 10.99 -42.44 43.07
N VAL A 364 12.09 -42.34 43.82
CA VAL A 364 12.29 -41.32 44.84
C VAL A 364 13.69 -40.72 44.73
N PRO A 365 13.90 -39.47 45.20
CA PRO A 365 15.23 -38.88 45.25
C PRO A 365 16.19 -39.72 46.11
N ASN A 366 17.36 -40.04 45.57
CA ASN A 366 18.45 -40.74 46.26
C ASN A 366 19.77 -39.99 46.11
N ASP A 367 20.66 -40.02 47.11
CA ASP A 367 21.99 -39.40 47.02
C ASP A 367 22.93 -40.16 46.05
N ASP A 368 22.65 -41.44 45.80
CA ASP A 368 23.37 -42.28 44.84
C ASP A 368 22.79 -42.04 43.43
N PRO A 369 23.59 -41.49 42.47
CA PRO A 369 23.12 -41.24 41.12
C PRO A 369 22.62 -42.48 40.38
N GLU A 370 23.07 -43.68 40.75
CA GLU A 370 22.60 -44.94 40.13
C GLU A 370 21.23 -45.38 40.66
N LYS A 371 20.72 -44.72 41.70
CA LYS A 371 19.43 -45.05 42.36
C LYS A 371 18.48 -43.86 42.42
N HIS A 372 18.91 -42.68 41.96
CA HIS A 372 18.10 -41.48 41.96
C HIS A 372 16.95 -41.63 40.96
N GLY A 373 15.70 -41.54 41.41
CA GLY A 373 14.52 -41.76 40.55
C GLY A 373 14.17 -43.22 40.31
N CYS A 374 14.89 -44.17 40.92
CA CYS A 374 14.47 -45.57 40.94
C CYS A 374 13.54 -45.87 42.12
N PRO A 375 12.59 -46.81 41.96
CA PRO A 375 11.80 -47.29 43.09
C PRO A 375 12.72 -47.86 44.17
N PRO A 376 12.38 -47.66 45.46
CA PRO A 376 13.15 -48.28 46.53
C PRO A 376 13.16 -49.81 46.35
N PRO A 377 14.20 -50.51 46.83
CA PRO A 377 14.22 -51.97 46.81
C PRO A 377 12.93 -52.52 47.45
N GLY A 378 12.41 -53.60 46.88
CA GLY A 378 11.17 -54.22 47.35
C GLY A 378 11.24 -54.60 48.82
N ASP A 379 10.13 -54.42 49.52
CA ASP A 379 9.86 -54.89 50.88
C ASP A 379 8.45 -55.49 50.80
N ARG A 380 8.39 -56.77 50.41
CA ARG A 380 7.14 -57.45 50.02
C ARG A 380 6.17 -57.63 51.18
N ASP A 381 6.69 -57.69 52.40
CA ASP A 381 5.89 -57.91 53.60
C ASP A 381 5.74 -56.66 54.48
N GLY A 382 6.50 -55.60 54.19
CA GLY A 382 6.39 -54.28 54.81
C GLY A 382 7.00 -54.22 56.20
N ASP A 383 7.95 -55.09 56.54
CA ASP A 383 8.60 -55.12 57.85
C ASP A 383 9.74 -54.09 58.01
N GLY A 384 10.10 -53.40 56.92
CA GLY A 384 11.15 -52.39 56.86
C GLY A 384 12.53 -52.94 56.48
N ILE A 385 12.65 -54.22 56.14
CA ILE A 385 13.85 -54.87 55.63
C ILE A 385 13.63 -55.17 54.14
N VAL A 386 14.58 -54.76 53.31
CA VAL A 386 14.47 -54.99 51.88
C VAL A 386 14.58 -56.49 51.57
N ASP A 387 13.83 -56.98 50.58
CA ASP A 387 13.75 -58.39 50.18
C ASP A 387 15.13 -59.05 49.98
N GLU A 388 16.14 -58.30 49.55
CA GLU A 388 17.52 -58.81 49.36
C GLU A 388 18.26 -59.08 50.69
N GLN A 389 17.83 -58.44 51.77
CA GLN A 389 18.36 -58.56 53.12
C GLN A 389 17.42 -59.36 54.04
N ASP A 390 16.23 -59.70 53.56
CA ASP A 390 15.21 -60.44 54.29
C ASP A 390 15.32 -61.95 53.99
N ALA A 391 15.47 -62.76 55.04
CA ALA A 391 15.48 -64.21 54.95
C ALA A 391 14.07 -64.82 54.79
N CYS A 392 13.03 -64.05 55.12
CA CYS A 392 11.62 -64.38 55.00
C CYS A 392 10.82 -63.33 54.20
N PRO A 393 11.14 -63.05 52.90
CA PRO A 393 10.59 -61.92 52.12
C PRO A 393 9.07 -61.85 51.91
N ASP A 394 8.30 -62.81 52.42
CA ASP A 394 6.85 -62.89 52.30
C ASP A 394 6.17 -62.94 53.69
N THR A 395 6.90 -62.74 54.79
CA THR A 395 6.38 -62.93 56.16
C THR A 395 7.03 -61.95 57.15
N PRO A 396 6.29 -60.93 57.64
CA PRO A 396 6.89 -59.84 58.40
C PRO A 396 7.64 -60.31 59.65
N GLY A 397 8.87 -59.82 59.83
CA GLY A 397 9.72 -60.14 60.96
C GLY A 397 10.35 -58.92 61.62
N VAL A 398 11.50 -59.16 62.25
CA VAL A 398 12.29 -58.11 62.91
C VAL A 398 13.74 -58.20 62.46
N GLY A 399 14.45 -57.08 62.52
CA GLY A 399 15.88 -57.02 62.23
C GLY A 399 16.70 -57.93 63.15
N SER A 400 17.62 -58.70 62.57
CA SER A 400 18.52 -59.62 63.24
C SER A 400 19.94 -59.52 62.66
N ASP A 401 20.96 -59.59 63.51
CA ASP A 401 22.37 -59.64 63.08
C ASP A 401 22.73 -60.95 62.37
N ASP A 402 21.92 -62.00 62.54
CA ASP A 402 22.04 -63.27 61.81
C ASP A 402 21.31 -63.16 60.45
N PRO A 403 22.02 -63.18 59.31
CA PRO A 403 21.41 -63.08 57.99
C PRO A 403 20.37 -64.17 57.70
N ALA A 404 20.45 -65.34 58.36
CA ALA A 404 19.48 -66.41 58.20
C ALA A 404 18.14 -66.15 58.93
N LYS A 405 18.09 -65.12 59.78
CA LYS A 405 16.93 -64.79 60.63
C LYS A 405 16.48 -63.33 60.47
N ASN A 406 17.19 -62.53 59.69
CA ASN A 406 16.86 -61.13 59.45
C ASN A 406 15.55 -61.05 58.67
N GLY A 407 14.54 -60.36 59.22
CA GLY A 407 13.20 -60.26 58.63
C GLY A 407 12.29 -61.49 58.83
N CYS A 408 12.74 -62.47 59.61
CA CYS A 408 11.89 -63.60 59.99
C CYS A 408 11.15 -63.36 61.32
N PRO A 409 9.94 -63.91 61.49
CA PRO A 409 9.25 -63.89 62.78
C PRO A 409 10.06 -64.68 63.82
N PRO A 410 10.00 -64.28 65.10
CA PRO A 410 10.71 -64.98 66.17
C PRO A 410 10.19 -66.41 66.30
N ASP A 411 11.12 -67.37 66.20
CA ASP A 411 10.91 -68.80 66.43
C ASP A 411 10.25 -69.01 67.81
N ARG A 412 9.00 -69.48 67.80
CA ARG A 412 8.17 -69.64 69.00
C ARG A 412 8.31 -71.02 69.65
N ASP A 413 8.77 -72.03 68.92
CA ASP A 413 8.90 -73.42 69.38
C ASP A 413 10.34 -73.92 69.49
N GLY A 414 11.31 -73.16 69.00
CA GLY A 414 12.73 -73.31 69.31
C GLY A 414 13.41 -74.48 68.60
N ASP A 415 12.91 -74.89 67.43
CA ASP A 415 13.41 -76.06 66.71
C ASP A 415 14.56 -75.77 65.71
N GLY A 416 14.85 -74.49 65.48
CA GLY A 416 16.09 -74.03 64.84
C GLY A 416 16.02 -73.88 63.34
#